data_AF-A0A966V210-F1
#
_entry.id   AF-A0A966V210-F1
#
_cell.length_a   1.000
_cell.length_b   1.000
_cell.length_c   1.000
_cell.angle_alpha   90.00
_cell.angle_beta   90.00
_cell.angle_gamma   90.00
#
_symmetry.space_group_name_H-M   'P 1'
#
loop_
_entity.id
_entity.type
_entity.pdbx_description
1 polymer ?
#
loop_
_entity_poly.entity_id
_entity_poly.type
_entity_poly.pdbx_seq_one_letter_code
_entity_poly.pdbx_strand_id
1 'polypeptide(L)'
;MADLAPASAPTGRRRIPDAAVARLPVYLQILNGLIADGTEQLSSDQLAALAGVNAAKVRKDLSYLGSYGTRGVGYDVAYLVYQIKRELGLHNEWKVVVVGAGNLGNALANYSGFTLRGFPVAGIVDIDDSKVGRMIAGVKVRHVEELESIVRTEGVSIGVIATPPVSAQQAADLLVKAGVRSILNFASVVLTVPDTISVRSVDLGVELQILGYYEQLSRDTGKDKREAVPACR
;
A
#
# COMPACT_ATOMS: atom_id res chain seq x y z
N MET A 1 24.56 -47.19 22.44
CA MET A 1 23.18 -46.83 22.83
C MET A 1 22.90 -45.48 22.24
N ALA A 2 21.84 -45.41 21.43
CA ALA A 2 21.59 -44.35 20.46
C ALA A 2 21.36 -42.98 21.11
N ASP A 3 22.03 -42.00 20.52
CA ASP A 3 21.92 -40.57 20.74
C ASP A 3 20.56 -40.08 20.20
N LEU A 4 19.70 -39.59 21.08
CA LEU A 4 18.37 -39.10 20.72
C LEU A 4 18.48 -37.59 20.46
N ALA A 5 18.76 -37.22 19.22
CA ALA A 5 18.67 -35.83 18.78
C ALA A 5 17.22 -35.32 18.94
N PRO A 6 17.01 -34.11 19.49
CA PRO A 6 15.66 -33.55 19.58
C PRO A 6 15.14 -33.21 18.19
N ALA A 7 13.93 -33.68 17.90
CA ALA A 7 13.19 -33.36 16.69
C ALA A 7 13.05 -31.84 16.54
N SER A 8 13.54 -31.29 15.43
CA SER A 8 13.34 -29.90 15.07
C SER A 8 11.85 -29.63 14.80
N ALA A 9 11.25 -28.77 15.61
CA ALA A 9 9.93 -28.22 15.33
C ALA A 9 9.98 -27.41 14.01
N PRO A 10 8.98 -27.51 13.12
CA PRO A 10 8.95 -26.69 11.91
C PRO A 10 8.55 -25.26 12.26
N THR A 11 9.54 -24.40 12.52
CA THR A 11 9.34 -22.95 12.62
C THR A 11 9.41 -22.31 11.24
N GLY A 12 8.26 -22.08 10.63
CA GLY A 12 8.17 -21.27 9.43
C GLY A 12 6.73 -20.84 9.16
N ARG A 13 6.35 -19.62 9.57
CA ARG A 13 5.18 -18.95 8.97
C ARG A 13 5.40 -18.96 7.46
N ARG A 14 4.50 -19.59 6.71
CA ARG A 14 4.59 -19.66 5.24
C ARG A 14 4.57 -18.23 4.71
N ARG A 15 5.69 -17.77 4.14
CA ARG A 15 5.80 -16.40 3.61
C ARG A 15 4.72 -16.18 2.54
N ILE A 16 3.87 -15.19 2.75
CA ILE A 16 2.83 -14.82 1.79
C ILE A 16 3.52 -14.27 0.54
N PRO A 17 3.17 -14.74 -0.68
CA PRO A 17 3.75 -14.20 -1.90
C PRO A 17 3.45 -12.70 -2.06
N ASP A 18 4.41 -11.93 -2.58
CA ASP A 18 4.29 -10.47 -2.71
C ASP A 18 3.04 -10.06 -3.51
N ALA A 19 2.70 -10.82 -4.55
CA ALA A 19 1.48 -10.58 -5.32
C ALA A 19 0.20 -10.72 -4.48
N ALA A 20 0.16 -11.62 -3.50
CA ALA A 20 -0.95 -11.74 -2.57
C ALA A 20 -0.92 -10.59 -1.55
N VAL A 21 0.26 -10.24 -1.00
CA VAL A 21 0.42 -9.07 -0.11
C VAL A 21 -0.06 -7.78 -0.77
N ALA A 22 0.15 -7.61 -2.07
CA ALA A 22 -0.34 -6.45 -2.81
C ALA A 22 -1.88 -6.41 -2.94
N ARG A 23 -2.56 -7.57 -2.96
CA ARG A 23 -4.03 -7.68 -3.10
C ARG A 23 -4.78 -7.65 -1.77
N LEU A 24 -4.17 -8.11 -0.67
CA LEU A 24 -4.81 -8.14 0.64
C LEU A 24 -5.37 -6.76 1.09
N PRO A 25 -4.67 -5.62 0.89
CA PRO A 25 -5.23 -4.30 1.20
C PRO A 25 -6.49 -3.96 0.38
N VAL A 26 -6.58 -4.44 -0.86
CA VAL A 26 -7.76 -4.23 -1.73
C VAL A 26 -8.95 -5.03 -1.18
N TYR A 27 -8.73 -6.30 -0.82
CA TYR A 27 -9.77 -7.11 -0.17
C TYR A 27 -10.22 -6.47 1.14
N LEU A 28 -9.28 -5.97 1.95
CA LEU A 28 -9.60 -5.28 3.20
C LEU A 28 -10.48 -4.05 2.98
N GLN A 29 -10.22 -3.25 1.94
CA GLN A 29 -11.07 -2.10 1.60
C GLN A 29 -12.49 -2.53 1.24
N ILE A 30 -12.63 -3.55 0.39
CA ILE A 30 -13.94 -4.09 -0.01
C ILE A 30 -14.70 -4.62 1.21
N LEU A 31 -14.04 -5.42 2.05
CA LEU A 31 -14.65 -6.01 3.23
C LEU A 31 -15.09 -4.96 4.26
N ASN A 32 -14.32 -3.88 4.44
CA ASN A 32 -14.75 -2.77 5.30
C ASN A 32 -16.02 -2.07 4.77
N GLY A 33 -16.17 -1.96 3.45
CA GLY A 33 -17.41 -1.48 2.83
C GLY A 33 -18.58 -2.42 3.14
N LEU A 34 -18.39 -3.72 2.98
CA LEU A 34 -19.39 -4.73 3.29
C LEU A 34 -19.81 -4.75 4.77
N ILE A 35 -18.87 -4.50 5.71
CA ILE A 35 -19.19 -4.31 7.12
C ILE A 35 -20.11 -3.10 7.32
N ALA A 36 -19.80 -1.97 6.67
CA ALA A 36 -20.62 -0.76 6.77
C ALA A 36 -22.04 -0.99 6.22
N ASP A 37 -22.18 -1.86 5.24
CA ASP A 37 -23.47 -2.27 4.65
C ASP A 37 -24.18 -3.39 5.45
N GLY A 38 -23.61 -3.84 6.58
CA GLY A 38 -24.21 -4.87 7.44
C GLY A 38 -24.10 -6.30 6.89
N THR A 39 -23.19 -6.56 5.95
CA THR A 39 -22.98 -7.90 5.39
C THR A 39 -22.14 -8.74 6.35
N GLU A 40 -22.68 -9.89 6.77
CA GLU A 40 -21.99 -10.80 7.70
C GLU A 40 -21.16 -11.88 6.98
N GLN A 41 -21.62 -12.34 5.82
CA GLN A 41 -21.01 -13.44 5.08
C GLN A 41 -20.80 -13.06 3.61
N LEU A 42 -19.69 -13.51 3.01
CA LEU A 42 -19.45 -13.36 1.58
C LEU A 42 -18.83 -14.61 0.96
N SER A 43 -19.11 -14.87 -0.31
CA SER A 43 -18.44 -15.94 -1.07
C SER A 43 -17.13 -15.44 -1.70
N SER A 44 -16.24 -16.39 -2.05
CA SER A 44 -15.04 -16.07 -2.83
C SER A 44 -15.35 -15.44 -4.18
N ASP A 45 -16.49 -15.82 -4.78
CA ASP A 45 -16.90 -15.36 -6.10
C ASP A 45 -17.42 -13.92 -6.03
N GLN A 46 -18.13 -13.56 -4.96
CA GLN A 46 -18.51 -12.18 -4.67
C GLN A 46 -17.27 -11.30 -4.43
N LEU A 47 -16.34 -11.74 -3.58
CA LEU A 47 -15.11 -10.97 -3.34
C LEU A 47 -14.27 -10.81 -4.61
N ALA A 48 -14.20 -11.85 -5.43
CA ALA A 48 -13.48 -11.84 -6.69
C ALA A 48 -14.07 -10.85 -7.70
N ALA A 49 -15.40 -10.82 -7.82
CA ALA A 49 -16.10 -9.88 -8.68
C ALA A 49 -15.84 -8.43 -8.24
N LEU A 50 -15.94 -8.13 -6.94
CA LEU A 50 -15.70 -6.79 -6.40
C LEU A 50 -14.23 -6.36 -6.53
N ALA A 51 -13.29 -7.31 -6.41
CA ALA A 51 -11.86 -7.04 -6.52
C ALA A 51 -11.32 -7.10 -7.97
N GLY A 52 -12.15 -7.44 -8.96
CA GLY A 52 -11.72 -7.59 -10.35
C GLY A 52 -10.70 -8.72 -10.57
N VAL A 53 -10.75 -9.78 -9.76
CA VAL A 53 -9.85 -10.94 -9.86
C VAL A 53 -10.62 -12.25 -10.03
N ASN A 54 -9.92 -13.36 -10.23
CA ASN A 54 -10.53 -14.69 -10.30
C ASN A 54 -10.74 -15.25 -8.88
N ALA A 55 -11.88 -15.90 -8.61
CA ALA A 55 -12.19 -16.56 -7.34
C ALA A 55 -11.14 -17.59 -6.89
N ALA A 56 -10.50 -18.30 -7.83
CA ALA A 56 -9.40 -19.21 -7.52
C ALA A 56 -8.18 -18.45 -6.93
N LYS A 57 -7.89 -17.23 -7.39
CA LYS A 57 -6.85 -16.36 -6.81
C LYS A 57 -7.24 -15.91 -5.41
N VAL A 58 -8.50 -15.50 -5.20
CA VAL A 58 -9.00 -15.14 -3.87
C VAL A 58 -8.83 -16.30 -2.90
N ARG A 59 -9.33 -17.50 -3.24
CA ARG A 59 -9.21 -18.68 -2.36
C ARG A 59 -7.74 -19.00 -2.05
N LYS A 60 -6.85 -18.90 -3.05
CA LYS A 60 -5.41 -19.11 -2.86
C LYS A 60 -4.80 -18.05 -1.93
N ASP A 61 -5.12 -16.78 -2.11
CA ASP A 61 -4.62 -15.68 -1.28
C ASP A 61 -5.08 -15.85 0.18
N LEU A 62 -6.38 -16.11 0.38
CA LEU A 62 -6.95 -16.28 1.71
C LEU A 62 -6.44 -17.55 2.41
N SER A 63 -6.07 -18.59 1.66
CA SER A 63 -5.48 -19.81 2.23
C SER A 63 -4.15 -19.57 2.95
N TYR A 64 -3.42 -18.50 2.62
CA TYR A 64 -2.19 -18.13 3.34
C TYR A 64 -2.47 -17.50 4.70
N LEU A 65 -3.66 -16.92 4.90
CA LEU A 65 -4.07 -16.36 6.19
C LEU A 65 -4.49 -17.47 7.16
N GLY A 66 -4.88 -18.63 6.61
CA GLY A 66 -5.35 -19.83 7.31
C GLY A 66 -6.53 -20.47 6.55
N SER A 67 -6.97 -21.65 7.00
CA SER A 67 -8.13 -22.31 6.42
C SER A 67 -9.41 -21.70 6.97
N TYR A 68 -9.95 -20.72 6.25
CA TYR A 68 -11.19 -20.04 6.63
C TYR A 68 -12.19 -20.08 5.49
N GLY A 69 -13.46 -20.18 5.84
CA GLY A 69 -14.56 -20.35 4.91
C GLY A 69 -15.14 -21.76 4.98
N THR A 70 -16.46 -21.83 5.13
CA THR A 70 -17.18 -23.10 5.14
C THR A 70 -17.73 -23.35 3.73
N ARG A 71 -17.48 -24.53 3.18
CA ARG A 71 -17.97 -24.90 1.84
C ARG A 71 -19.49 -24.78 1.83
N GLY A 72 -20.01 -23.92 0.94
CA GLY A 72 -21.45 -23.63 0.82
C GLY A 72 -21.97 -22.47 1.68
N VAL A 73 -21.16 -21.91 2.59
CA VAL A 73 -21.55 -20.76 3.43
C VAL A 73 -20.77 -19.50 3.07
N GLY A 74 -19.48 -19.64 2.74
CA GLY A 74 -18.59 -18.50 2.48
C GLY A 74 -17.73 -18.14 3.69
N TYR A 75 -17.27 -16.91 3.73
CA TYR A 75 -16.37 -16.35 4.72
C TYR A 75 -17.13 -15.36 5.60
N ASP A 76 -16.89 -15.43 6.91
CA ASP A 76 -17.33 -14.39 7.83
C ASP A 76 -16.53 -13.11 7.56
N VAL A 77 -17.25 -12.02 7.25
CA VAL A 77 -16.65 -10.75 6.81
C VAL A 77 -15.81 -10.14 7.93
N ALA A 78 -16.34 -10.06 9.15
CA ALA A 78 -15.67 -9.43 10.29
C ALA A 78 -14.40 -10.18 10.70
N TYR A 79 -14.48 -11.51 10.73
CA TYR A 79 -13.34 -12.37 10.99
C TYR A 79 -12.29 -12.24 9.89
N LEU A 80 -12.69 -12.23 8.61
CA LEU A 80 -11.74 -12.07 7.51
C LEU A 80 -11.01 -10.73 7.56
N VAL A 81 -11.71 -9.63 7.90
CA VAL A 81 -11.09 -8.32 8.15
C VAL A 81 -10.04 -8.41 9.25
N TYR A 82 -10.37 -9.05 10.38
CA TYR A 82 -9.43 -9.24 11.48
C TYR A 82 -8.17 -10.01 11.04
N GLN A 83 -8.33 -11.12 10.31
CA GLN A 83 -7.21 -11.92 9.82
C GLN A 83 -6.31 -11.13 8.87
N ILE A 84 -6.90 -10.40 7.91
CA ILE A 84 -6.12 -9.59 6.97
C ILE A 84 -5.37 -8.48 7.70
N LYS A 85 -6.01 -7.78 8.65
CA LYS A 85 -5.34 -6.75 9.46
C LYS A 85 -4.15 -7.34 10.24
N ARG A 86 -4.32 -8.53 10.82
CA ARG A 86 -3.24 -9.20 11.55
C ARG A 86 -2.05 -9.54 10.65
N GLU A 87 -2.31 -10.16 9.50
CA GLU A 87 -1.23 -10.57 8.58
C GLU A 87 -0.53 -9.38 7.92
N LEU A 88 -1.24 -8.27 7.70
CA LEU A 88 -0.65 -7.02 7.22
C LEU A 88 0.02 -6.18 8.32
N GLY A 89 -0.02 -6.63 9.59
CA GLY A 89 0.59 -5.91 10.71
C GLY A 89 -0.15 -4.63 11.11
N LEU A 90 -1.41 -4.46 10.72
CA LEU A 90 -2.21 -3.25 10.95
C LEU A 90 -2.81 -3.17 12.38
N HIS A 91 -2.37 -4.04 13.29
CA HIS A 91 -2.61 -3.91 14.73
C HIS A 91 -1.54 -3.07 15.43
N ASN A 92 -0.42 -2.81 14.76
CA ASN A 92 0.61 -1.91 15.24
C ASN A 92 0.50 -0.58 14.50
N GLU A 93 0.92 0.49 15.15
CA GLU A 93 1.14 1.76 14.47
C GLU A 93 2.53 1.78 13.83
N TRP A 94 2.57 2.05 12.54
CA TRP A 94 3.79 2.22 11.77
C TRP A 94 3.99 3.71 11.50
N LYS A 95 4.71 4.38 12.40
CA LYS A 95 5.00 5.81 12.28
C LYS A 95 5.73 6.13 10.98
N VAL A 96 5.29 7.21 10.34
CA VAL A 96 5.75 7.67 9.04
C VAL A 96 6.43 9.03 9.16
N VAL A 97 7.52 9.24 8.40
CA VAL A 97 8.08 10.57 8.14
C VAL A 97 7.89 10.94 6.66
N VAL A 98 7.42 12.17 6.41
CA VAL A 98 7.24 12.69 5.04
C VAL A 98 8.42 13.60 4.69
N VAL A 99 9.11 13.31 3.59
CA VAL A 99 10.19 14.14 3.03
C VAL A 99 9.64 14.95 1.87
N GLY A 100 9.65 16.27 2.02
CA GLY A 100 9.07 17.24 1.11
C GLY A 100 7.71 17.75 1.60
N ALA A 101 7.65 19.01 2.02
CA ALA A 101 6.45 19.75 2.43
C ALA A 101 5.86 20.58 1.26
N GLY A 102 5.92 20.03 0.03
CA GLY A 102 5.24 20.58 -1.14
C GLY A 102 3.75 20.24 -1.15
N ASN A 103 3.06 20.51 -2.26
CA ASN A 103 1.62 20.24 -2.39
C ASN A 103 1.25 18.78 -2.07
N LEU A 104 2.02 17.83 -2.60
CA LEU A 104 1.77 16.40 -2.37
C LEU A 104 2.08 16.00 -0.93
N GLY A 105 3.21 16.43 -0.37
CA GLY A 105 3.54 16.15 1.03
C GLY A 105 2.50 16.71 2.00
N ASN A 106 2.01 17.93 1.74
CA ASN A 106 0.92 18.54 2.49
C ASN A 106 -0.38 17.73 2.39
N ALA A 107 -0.73 17.28 1.19
CA ALA A 107 -1.92 16.45 0.98
C ALA A 107 -1.82 15.10 1.71
N LEU A 108 -0.66 14.44 1.64
CA LEU A 108 -0.40 13.17 2.31
C LEU A 108 -0.42 13.32 3.84
N ALA A 109 0.16 14.40 4.38
CA ALA A 109 0.12 14.67 5.82
C ALA A 109 -1.29 14.99 6.34
N ASN A 110 -2.11 15.68 5.55
CA ASN A 110 -3.51 15.98 5.90
C ASN A 110 -4.47 14.81 5.65
N TYR A 111 -4.01 13.74 5.01
CA TYR A 111 -4.86 12.60 4.71
C TYR A 111 -5.09 11.76 5.97
N SER A 112 -6.20 12.02 6.66
CA SER A 112 -6.63 11.30 7.87
C SER A 112 -6.68 9.78 7.70
N GLY A 113 -6.83 9.31 6.46
CA GLY A 113 -6.82 7.88 6.13
C GLY A 113 -5.49 7.17 6.41
N PHE A 114 -4.35 7.87 6.54
CA PHE A 114 -3.09 7.24 6.97
C PHE A 114 -3.16 6.85 8.45
N THR A 115 -3.45 7.81 9.32
CA THR A 115 -3.60 7.59 10.76
C THR A 115 -4.68 6.54 11.07
N LEU A 116 -5.84 6.63 10.42
CA LEU A 116 -6.94 5.65 10.59
C LEU A 116 -6.58 4.23 10.13
N ARG A 117 -5.56 4.08 9.27
CA ARG A 117 -5.07 2.79 8.78
C ARG A 117 -3.83 2.29 9.54
N GLY A 118 -3.44 2.96 10.64
CA GLY A 118 -2.28 2.58 11.46
C GLY A 118 -0.96 3.19 11.00
N PHE A 119 -0.99 4.28 10.23
CA PHE A 119 0.20 4.96 9.71
C PHE A 119 0.27 6.43 10.17
N PRO A 120 0.40 6.71 11.48
CA PRO A 120 0.47 8.09 11.97
C PRO A 120 1.70 8.82 11.41
N VAL A 121 1.51 10.07 10.99
CA VAL A 121 2.62 10.93 10.53
C VAL A 121 3.32 11.52 11.75
N ALA A 122 4.53 11.04 12.03
CA ALA A 122 5.34 11.46 13.16
C ALA A 122 6.22 12.67 12.85
N GLY A 123 6.49 12.95 11.57
CA GLY A 123 7.31 14.09 11.17
C GLY A 123 7.16 14.46 9.71
N ILE A 124 7.43 15.72 9.42
CA ILE A 124 7.53 16.27 8.06
C ILE A 124 8.84 17.04 8.00
N VAL A 125 9.65 16.76 6.98
CA VAL A 125 10.91 17.47 6.76
C VAL A 125 10.96 18.09 5.37
N ASP A 126 11.61 19.24 5.25
CA ASP A 126 11.92 19.89 3.98
C ASP A 126 13.31 20.56 4.07
N ILE A 127 13.93 20.80 2.92
CA ILE A 127 15.22 21.51 2.82
C ILE A 127 15.02 23.03 2.65
N ASP A 128 13.82 23.44 2.24
CA ASP A 128 13.48 24.86 2.08
C ASP A 128 13.15 25.47 3.44
N ASP A 129 14.07 26.30 3.94
CA ASP A 129 13.93 27.04 5.20
C ASP A 129 12.65 27.87 5.29
N SER A 130 12.09 28.32 4.15
CA SER A 130 10.83 29.06 4.14
C SER A 130 9.62 28.20 4.56
N LYS A 131 9.75 26.87 4.48
CA LYS A 131 8.72 25.91 4.91
C LYS A 131 8.97 25.39 6.32
N VAL A 132 10.21 25.39 6.79
CA VAL A 132 10.55 24.98 8.15
C VAL A 132 9.79 25.83 9.16
N GLY A 133 9.22 25.16 10.17
CA GLY A 133 8.40 25.79 11.20
C GLY A 133 6.90 25.88 10.91
N ARG A 134 6.47 25.65 9.66
CA ARG A 134 5.03 25.59 9.33
C ARG A 134 4.36 24.40 10.01
N MET A 135 3.07 24.53 10.28
CA MET A 135 2.24 23.44 10.81
C MET A 135 1.40 22.84 9.70
N ILE A 136 1.47 21.52 9.52
CA ILE A 136 0.64 20.77 8.57
C ILE A 136 0.00 19.63 9.33
N ALA A 137 -1.33 19.55 9.33
CA ALA A 137 -2.07 18.50 10.06
C ALA A 137 -1.67 18.35 11.55
N GLY A 138 -1.25 19.44 12.20
CA GLY A 138 -0.76 19.42 13.58
C GLY A 138 0.70 18.98 13.76
N VAL A 139 1.43 18.70 12.67
CA VAL A 139 2.85 18.35 12.67
C VAL A 139 3.68 19.54 12.19
N LYS A 140 4.72 19.89 12.96
CA LYS A 140 5.66 20.96 12.59
C LYS A 140 6.64 20.46 11.52
N VAL A 141 6.79 21.21 10.43
CA VAL A 141 7.82 20.98 9.43
C VAL A 141 9.18 21.29 10.04
N ARG A 142 10.11 20.35 9.95
CA ARG A 142 11.48 20.48 10.43
C ARG A 142 12.47 20.52 9.27
N HIS A 143 13.69 20.97 9.53
CA HIS A 143 14.73 20.92 8.51
C HIS A 143 15.16 19.47 8.25
N VAL A 144 15.55 19.14 7.01
CA VAL A 144 15.94 17.77 6.62
C VAL A 144 17.11 17.21 7.44
N GLU A 145 17.96 18.08 7.98
CA GLU A 145 19.05 17.69 8.90
C GLU A 145 18.55 17.05 10.20
N GLU A 146 17.33 17.35 10.63
CA GLU A 146 16.72 16.75 11.82
C GLU A 146 16.15 15.34 11.56
N LEU A 147 16.14 14.86 10.31
CA LEU A 147 15.51 13.60 9.91
C LEU A 147 16.00 12.41 10.75
N GLU A 148 17.31 12.29 10.94
CA GLU A 148 17.89 11.19 11.71
C GLU A 148 17.46 11.20 13.17
N SER A 149 17.34 12.39 13.76
CA SER A 149 16.83 12.57 15.12
C SER A 149 15.36 12.17 15.22
N ILE A 150 14.52 12.63 14.28
CA ILE A 150 13.09 12.29 14.22
C ILE A 150 12.92 10.78 14.09
N VAL A 151 13.64 10.13 13.17
CA VAL A 151 13.51 8.69 12.93
C VAL A 151 13.81 7.88 14.19
N ARG A 152 14.89 8.22 14.90
CA ARG A 152 15.30 7.53 16.12
C ARG A 152 14.37 7.80 17.31
N THR A 153 14.03 9.06 17.55
CA THR A 153 13.25 9.47 18.73
C THR A 153 11.80 9.05 18.62
N GLU A 154 11.21 9.15 17.44
CA GLU A 154 9.82 8.77 17.22
C GLU A 154 9.65 7.27 16.92
N GLY A 155 10.72 6.56 16.55
CA GLY A 155 10.63 5.16 16.13
C GLY A 155 9.98 5.02 14.74
N VAL A 156 10.31 5.93 13.82
CA VAL A 156 9.78 5.91 12.45
C VAL A 156 10.24 4.65 11.73
N SER A 157 9.29 3.98 11.08
CA SER A 157 9.56 2.74 10.33
C SER A 157 9.46 2.94 8.81
N ILE A 158 8.70 3.96 8.37
CA ILE A 158 8.38 4.20 6.97
C ILE A 158 8.71 5.64 6.58
N GLY A 159 9.42 5.82 5.46
CA GLY A 159 9.66 7.10 4.83
C GLY A 159 8.76 7.30 3.62
N VAL A 160 8.19 8.49 3.48
CA VAL A 160 7.42 8.88 2.30
C VAL A 160 8.19 9.98 1.57
N ILE A 161 8.53 9.74 0.31
CA ILE A 161 9.21 10.72 -0.53
C ILE A 161 8.18 11.42 -1.41
N ALA A 162 7.97 12.71 -1.14
CA ALA A 162 7.10 13.60 -1.89
C ALA A 162 7.87 14.82 -2.44
N THR A 163 9.15 14.61 -2.78
CA THR A 163 10.04 15.61 -3.36
C THR A 163 10.00 15.57 -4.90
N PRO A 164 10.51 16.61 -5.59
CA PRO A 164 10.77 16.52 -7.02
C PRO A 164 11.72 15.34 -7.37
N PRO A 165 11.65 14.78 -8.60
CA PRO A 165 12.47 13.65 -9.02
C PRO A 165 13.98 13.84 -8.82
N VAL A 166 14.49 15.05 -9.09
CA VAL A 166 15.91 15.39 -8.96
C VAL A 166 16.45 15.27 -7.53
N SER A 167 15.59 15.35 -6.52
CA SER A 167 15.96 15.29 -5.10
C SER A 167 15.59 13.96 -4.44
N ALA A 168 14.87 13.09 -5.15
CA ALA A 168 14.29 11.88 -4.57
C ALA A 168 15.35 10.85 -4.13
N GLN A 169 16.44 10.70 -4.90
CA GLN A 169 17.54 9.81 -4.53
C GLN A 169 18.22 10.28 -3.24
N GLN A 170 18.51 11.58 -3.12
CA GLN A 170 19.10 12.14 -1.91
C GLN A 170 18.18 11.96 -0.69
N ALA A 171 16.87 12.15 -0.87
CA ALA A 171 15.89 11.88 0.18
C ALA A 171 15.90 10.39 0.62
N ALA A 172 15.99 9.47 -0.34
CA ALA A 172 16.08 8.04 -0.07
C ALA A 172 17.35 7.69 0.71
N ASP A 173 18.51 8.22 0.29
CA ASP A 173 19.80 7.97 0.95
C ASP A 173 19.78 8.45 2.40
N LEU A 174 19.18 9.62 2.66
CA LEU A 174 19.02 10.17 4.01
C LEU A 174 18.09 9.31 4.87
N LEU A 175 16.98 8.82 4.32
CA LEU A 175 16.07 7.91 5.02
C LEU A 175 16.76 6.59 5.38
N VAL A 176 17.50 6.00 4.44
CA VAL A 176 18.26 4.77 4.65
C VAL A 176 19.32 4.98 5.73
N LYS A 177 20.09 6.08 5.66
CA LYS A 177 21.07 6.44 6.68
C LYS A 177 20.44 6.61 8.07
N ALA A 178 19.24 7.19 8.13
CA ALA A 178 18.50 7.37 9.38
C ALA A 178 17.95 6.04 9.96
N GLY A 179 18.00 4.93 9.22
CA GLY A 179 17.57 3.61 9.67
C GLY A 179 16.17 3.19 9.22
N VAL A 180 15.54 3.96 8.31
CA VAL A 180 14.25 3.58 7.71
C VAL A 180 14.44 2.38 6.80
N ARG A 181 13.53 1.40 6.90
CA ARG A 181 13.59 0.13 6.14
C ARG A 181 12.55 0.01 5.04
N SER A 182 11.60 0.95 4.99
CA SER A 182 10.52 0.94 4.00
C SER A 182 10.27 2.35 3.47
N ILE A 183 10.22 2.49 2.15
CA ILE A 183 10.04 3.78 1.46
C ILE A 183 8.84 3.69 0.53
N LEU A 184 7.92 4.64 0.69
CA LEU A 184 6.87 4.93 -0.28
C LEU A 184 7.32 6.10 -1.14
N ASN A 185 7.59 5.85 -2.42
CA ASN A 185 8.13 6.82 -3.34
C ASN A 185 7.03 7.37 -4.26
N PHE A 186 6.71 8.65 -4.13
CA PHE A 186 5.84 9.36 -5.09
C PHE A 186 6.61 10.13 -6.15
N ALA A 187 7.94 10.16 -6.08
CA ALA A 187 8.72 10.74 -7.16
C ALA A 187 8.72 9.79 -8.36
N SER A 188 8.41 10.31 -9.54
CA SER A 188 8.44 9.60 -10.84
C SER A 188 9.87 9.26 -11.27
N VAL A 189 10.59 8.50 -10.45
CA VAL A 189 11.96 8.05 -10.67
C VAL A 189 12.20 6.74 -9.92
N VAL A 190 13.06 5.88 -10.49
CA VAL A 190 13.51 4.65 -9.83
C VAL A 190 14.63 4.99 -8.87
N LEU A 191 14.46 4.61 -7.60
CA LEU A 191 15.46 4.81 -6.56
C LEU A 191 16.44 3.64 -6.54
N THR A 192 17.72 3.93 -6.34
CA THR A 192 18.75 2.93 -6.09
C THR A 192 18.97 2.85 -4.58
N VAL A 193 18.58 1.73 -3.97
CA VAL A 193 18.72 1.49 -2.53
C VAL A 193 19.23 0.06 -2.28
N PRO A 194 19.81 -0.22 -1.09
CA PRO A 194 20.19 -1.59 -0.74
C PRO A 194 19.01 -2.56 -0.76
N ASP A 195 19.26 -3.85 -1.04
CA ASP A 195 18.25 -4.92 -1.08
C ASP A 195 17.49 -5.12 0.24
N THR A 196 18.04 -4.61 1.35
CA THR A 196 17.40 -4.62 2.67
C THR A 196 16.27 -3.60 2.80
N ILE A 197 16.13 -2.69 1.83
CA ILE A 197 15.15 -1.60 1.84
C ILE A 197 13.99 -1.95 0.90
N SER A 198 12.78 -1.98 1.45
CA SER A 198 11.57 -2.18 0.65
C SER A 198 11.12 -0.85 0.07
N VAL A 199 11.05 -0.76 -1.26
CA VAL A 199 10.54 0.44 -1.96
C VAL A 199 9.23 0.10 -2.66
N ARG A 200 8.21 0.94 -2.45
CA ARG A 200 6.98 0.92 -3.23
C ARG A 200 6.81 2.27 -3.91
N SER A 201 6.75 2.27 -5.23
CA SER A 201 6.55 3.49 -6.02
C SER A 201 5.08 3.68 -6.37
N VAL A 202 4.62 4.93 -6.34
CA VAL A 202 3.30 5.34 -6.81
C VAL A 202 3.50 6.47 -7.81
N ASP A 203 3.24 6.18 -9.09
CA ASP A 203 3.32 7.17 -10.16
C ASP A 203 1.93 7.36 -10.77
N LEU A 204 1.24 8.42 -10.35
CA LEU A 204 -0.10 8.75 -10.85
C LEU A 204 -0.10 9.05 -12.35
N GLY A 205 1.02 9.52 -12.91
CA GLY A 205 1.17 9.78 -14.34
C GLY A 205 1.18 8.48 -15.15
N VAL A 206 1.91 7.47 -14.69
CA VAL A 206 1.93 6.13 -15.30
C VAL A 206 0.54 5.49 -15.25
N GLU A 207 -0.16 5.59 -14.12
CA GLU A 207 -1.53 5.07 -14.01
C GLU A 207 -2.49 5.75 -15.01
N LEU A 208 -2.39 7.07 -15.17
CA LEU A 208 -3.19 7.82 -16.16
C LEU A 208 -2.84 7.44 -17.60
N GLN A 209 -1.57 7.15 -17.92
CA GLN A 209 -1.17 6.67 -19.24
C GLN A 209 -1.80 5.32 -19.58
N ILE A 210 -1.84 4.40 -18.60
CA ILE A 210 -2.52 3.10 -18.74
C ILE A 210 -4.02 3.31 -19.02
N LEU A 211 -4.68 4.20 -18.26
CA LEU A 211 -6.08 4.53 -18.51
C LEU A 211 -6.30 5.16 -19.90
N GLY A 212 -5.38 6.03 -20.34
CA GLY A 212 -5.40 6.62 -21.67
C GLY A 212 -5.39 5.59 -22.80
N TYR A 213 -4.62 4.51 -22.65
CA TYR A 213 -4.63 3.38 -23.59
C TYR A 213 -6.01 2.70 -23.68
N TYR A 214 -6.66 2.44 -22.55
CA TYR A 214 -8.00 1.82 -22.54
C TYR A 214 -9.08 2.75 -23.10
N GLU A 215 -8.98 4.05 -22.85
CA GLU A 215 -9.87 5.05 -23.45
C GLU A 215 -9.72 5.08 -24.98
N GLN A 216 -8.49 4.97 -25.49
CA GLN A 216 -8.26 4.89 -26.93
C GLN A 216 -8.88 3.61 -27.53
N LEU A 217 -8.62 2.45 -26.93
CA LEU A 217 -9.17 1.17 -27.39
C LEU A 217 -10.70 1.16 -27.40
N SER A 218 -11.33 1.75 -26.37
CA SER A 218 -12.79 1.84 -26.26
C SER A 218 -13.40 2.72 -27.37
N ARG A 219 -12.70 3.80 -27.76
CA ARG A 219 -13.14 4.68 -28.86
C ARG A 219 -13.02 4.02 -30.23
N ASP A 220 -11.95 3.26 -30.46
CA ASP A 220 -11.72 2.58 -31.74
C ASP A 220 -12.72 1.43 -31.95
N THR A 221 -13.03 0.67 -30.89
CA THR A 221 -14.08 -0.37 -30.91
C THR A 221 -15.49 0.23 -31.15
N GLY A 222 -15.69 1.50 -30.78
CA GLY A 222 -16.93 2.24 -31.01
C GLY A 222 -17.06 2.84 -32.43
N LYS A 223 -15.95 3.09 -33.12
CA LYS A 223 -15.93 3.55 -34.52
C LYS A 223 -16.23 2.43 -35.50
N ASP A 224 -15.67 1.24 -35.27
CA ASP A 224 -15.89 0.04 -36.10
C ASP A 224 -17.37 -0.38 -36.16
N LYS A 225 -18.12 -0.14 -35.07
CA LYS A 225 -19.58 -0.38 -35.02
C LYS A 225 -20.42 0.69 -35.73
N ARG A 226 -19.88 1.89 -35.99
CA ARG A 226 -20.61 2.99 -36.68
C ARG A 226 -20.42 2.97 -38.19
N GLU A 227 -19.31 2.43 -38.70
CA GLU A 227 -19.08 2.24 -40.14
C GLU A 227 -19.78 1.01 -40.73
N ALA A 228 -20.22 0.06 -39.90
CA ALA A 228 -20.87 -1.18 -40.33
C ALA A 228 -22.40 -1.07 -40.60
N VAL A 229 -22.96 0.12 -40.82
CA VAL A 229 -24.35 0.28 -41.28
C VAL A 229 -24.37 0.50 -42.80
N PRO A 230 -24.71 -0.50 -43.63
CA PRO A 230 -24.91 -0.26 -45.04
C PRO A 230 -26.21 0.52 -45.21
N ALA A 231 -26.15 1.66 -45.90
CA ALA A 231 -27.33 2.36 -46.38
C ALA A 231 -28.07 1.43 -47.36
N CYS A 232 -29.18 0.85 -46.91
CA CYS A 232 -30.08 0.11 -47.77
C CYS A 232 -30.70 1.09 -48.79
N ARG A 233 -30.41 0.88 -50.07
CA ARG A 233 -31.17 1.39 -51.21
C ARG A 233 -31.43 0.23 -52.16
#